data_AF-W4LH25-F1
#
_entry.id   AF-W4LH25-F1
#
_cell.length_a   1.000
_cell.length_b   1.000
_cell.length_c   1.000
_cell.angle_alpha   90.00
_cell.angle_beta   90.00
_cell.angle_gamma   90.00
#
_symmetry.space_group_name_H-M   'P 1'
#
loop_
_entity.id
_entity.type
_entity.pdbx_description
1 polymer ?
#
loop_
_entity_poly.entity_id
_entity_poly.type
_entity_poly.pdbx_seq_one_letter_code
_entity_poly.pdbx_strand_id
1 'polypeptide(L)'
;FPVIKDLAVDRAAFDRIIESGGYISVNTGNAPDANAVLIPKPEADLAMDAAQCIGCGACVAACKNASAMLFVSAKVSQLALLPQGQPERKQRVISMVEAMDAAGFGNCTNEGECEAECPKEISISNIARMNREYMKAKLFSR
;
A
#
# COMPACT_ATOMS: atom_id res chain seq x y z
N PHE A 1 2.42 1.32 -17.46
CA PHE A 1 3.49 0.32 -17.43
C PHE A 1 4.14 0.25 -18.81
N PRO A 2 5.48 0.11 -18.90
CA PRO A 2 6.16 -0.10 -20.18
C PRO A 2 5.73 -1.42 -20.83
N VAL A 3 5.51 -1.40 -22.14
CA VAL A 3 5.21 -2.61 -22.93
C VAL A 3 6.51 -3.35 -23.21
N ILE A 4 6.54 -4.66 -22.93
CA ILE A 4 7.66 -5.53 -23.28
C ILE A 4 7.45 -6.05 -24.70
N LYS A 5 6.33 -6.74 -24.92
CA LYS A 5 5.91 -7.31 -26.21
C LYS A 5 4.45 -7.74 -26.15
N ASP A 6 3.70 -7.54 -27.22
CA ASP A 6 2.29 -7.94 -27.33
C ASP A 6 1.46 -7.39 -26.14
N LEU A 7 0.83 -8.27 -25.36
CA LEU A 7 0.05 -7.91 -24.15
C LEU A 7 0.89 -7.99 -22.86
N ALA A 8 2.18 -8.28 -22.95
CA ALA A 8 3.07 -8.34 -21.80
C ALA A 8 3.64 -6.96 -21.47
N VAL A 9 3.52 -6.58 -20.19
CA VAL A 9 4.00 -5.30 -19.65
C VAL A 9 4.95 -5.53 -18.47
N ASP A 10 5.89 -4.61 -18.27
CA ASP A 10 6.80 -4.62 -17.12
C ASP A 10 6.12 -4.02 -15.89
N ARG A 11 6.03 -4.81 -14.81
CA ARG A 11 5.45 -4.43 -13.51
C ARG A 11 6.49 -4.37 -12.38
N ALA A 12 7.79 -4.45 -12.66
CA ALA A 12 8.86 -4.46 -11.65
C ALA A 12 8.85 -3.21 -10.73
N ALA A 13 8.20 -2.13 -11.16
CA ALA A 13 7.97 -0.97 -10.30
C ALA A 13 7.15 -1.30 -9.04
N PHE A 14 6.19 -2.22 -9.12
CA PHE A 14 5.42 -2.66 -7.95
C PHE A 14 6.29 -3.46 -6.98
N ASP A 15 7.18 -4.30 -7.48
CA ASP A 15 8.11 -5.07 -6.64
C ASP A 15 9.03 -4.12 -5.86
N ARG A 16 9.61 -3.11 -6.52
CA ARG A 16 10.42 -2.06 -5.87
C ARG A 16 9.67 -1.31 -4.77
N ILE A 17 8.38 -1.04 -4.97
CA ILE A 17 7.53 -0.39 -3.94
C ILE A 17 7.29 -1.34 -2.76
N ILE A 18 7.10 -2.64 -2.99
CA ILE A 18 6.95 -3.61 -1.91
C ILE A 18 8.26 -3.76 -1.13
N GLU A 19 9.39 -3.83 -1.83
CA GLU A 19 10.73 -3.91 -1.24
C GLU A 19 11.08 -2.69 -0.38
N SER A 20 10.49 -1.52 -0.64
CA SER A 20 10.78 -0.30 0.12
C SER A 20 10.03 -0.18 1.45
N GLY A 21 9.12 -1.10 1.78
CA GLY A 21 8.37 -1.04 3.04
C GLY A 21 7.10 -1.88 3.15
N GLY A 22 6.74 -2.64 2.13
CA GLY A 22 5.61 -3.56 2.10
C GLY A 22 5.77 -4.81 2.98
N TYR A 23 6.58 -4.74 4.04
CA TYR A 23 6.90 -5.81 4.97
C TYR A 23 6.93 -5.29 6.43
N ILE A 24 7.13 -6.22 7.36
CA ILE A 24 7.39 -5.94 8.77
C ILE A 24 8.73 -6.56 9.13
N SER A 25 9.62 -5.78 9.75
CA SER A 25 10.86 -6.30 10.31
C SER A 25 10.58 -7.01 11.63
N VAL A 26 11.05 -8.25 11.75
CA VAL A 26 10.93 -9.03 12.98
C VAL A 26 12.26 -9.70 13.30
N ASN A 27 12.61 -9.78 14.59
CA ASN A 27 13.74 -10.58 15.04
C ASN A 27 13.36 -12.07 14.96
N THR A 28 13.95 -12.78 14.03
CA THR A 28 13.65 -14.20 13.77
C THR A 28 13.98 -15.05 15.00
N GLY A 29 13.06 -15.95 15.39
CA GLY A 29 13.21 -16.82 16.56
C GLY A 29 12.69 -16.24 17.89
N ASN A 30 12.26 -14.97 17.92
CA ASN A 30 11.65 -14.34 19.10
C ASN A 30 10.21 -13.87 18.86
N ALA A 31 9.52 -14.46 17.86
CA ALA A 31 8.13 -14.11 17.60
C ALA A 31 7.26 -14.52 18.80
N PRO A 32 6.45 -13.60 19.36
CA PRO A 32 5.52 -13.96 20.43
C PRO A 32 4.44 -14.91 19.90
N ASP A 33 3.76 -15.61 20.81
CA ASP A 33 2.59 -16.43 20.46
C ASP A 33 1.55 -15.59 19.69
N ALA A 34 0.95 -16.16 18.64
CA ALA A 34 0.02 -15.44 17.78
C ALA A 34 -1.20 -14.90 18.54
N ASN A 35 -1.60 -15.53 19.65
CA ASN A 35 -2.72 -15.11 20.48
C ASN A 35 -2.30 -14.12 21.58
N ALA A 36 -1.01 -13.81 21.73
CA ALA A 36 -0.52 -12.89 22.74
C ALA A 36 -0.85 -11.42 22.43
N VAL A 37 -1.07 -11.08 21.15
CA VAL A 37 -1.43 -9.73 20.72
C VAL A 37 -2.83 -9.75 20.14
N LEU A 38 -3.80 -9.31 20.95
CA LEU A 38 -5.18 -9.23 20.53
C LEU A 38 -5.37 -8.05 19.57
N ILE A 39 -6.09 -8.30 18.48
CA ILE A 39 -6.43 -7.30 17.46
C ILE A 39 -7.95 -7.18 17.43
N PRO A 40 -8.51 -5.97 17.56
CA PRO A 40 -9.94 -5.76 17.40
C PRO A 40 -10.42 -6.29 16.05
N LYS A 41 -11.53 -7.03 16.02
CA LYS A 41 -12.10 -7.59 14.77
C LYS A 41 -12.24 -6.55 13.64
N PRO A 42 -12.73 -5.31 13.90
CA PRO A 42 -12.82 -4.30 12.84
C PRO A 42 -11.47 -3.91 12.23
N GLU A 43 -10.40 -3.87 13.03
CA GLU A 43 -9.05 -3.56 12.53
C GLU A 43 -8.48 -4.72 11.72
N ALA A 44 -8.68 -5.95 12.18
CA ALA A 44 -8.29 -7.15 11.47
C ALA A 44 -9.00 -7.25 10.11
N ASP A 45 -10.30 -6.96 10.06
CA ASP A 45 -11.08 -6.99 8.81
C ASP A 45 -10.59 -5.94 7.82
N LEU A 46 -10.47 -4.69 8.26
CA LEU A 46 -9.96 -3.61 7.39
C LEU A 46 -8.54 -3.89 6.89
N ALA A 47 -7.70 -4.53 7.72
CA ALA A 47 -6.35 -4.90 7.33
C ALA A 47 -6.38 -6.01 6.27
N MET A 48 -7.21 -7.03 6.46
CA MET A 48 -7.35 -8.14 5.54
C MET A 48 -8.00 -7.71 4.22
N ASP A 49 -9.01 -6.84 4.25
CA ASP A 49 -9.63 -6.27 3.06
C ASP A 49 -8.59 -5.50 2.23
N ALA A 50 -7.76 -4.67 2.87
CA ALA A 50 -6.65 -4.01 2.19
C ALA A 50 -5.60 -5.03 1.66
N ALA A 51 -5.39 -6.15 2.36
CA ALA A 51 -4.44 -7.18 1.98
C ALA A 51 -4.84 -7.99 0.73
N GLN A 52 -6.13 -8.00 0.38
CA GLN A 52 -6.64 -8.69 -0.81
C GLN A 52 -6.07 -8.16 -2.13
N CYS A 53 -5.38 -7.01 -2.12
CA CYS A 53 -4.72 -6.47 -3.30
C CYS A 53 -3.72 -7.47 -3.92
N ILE A 54 -4.03 -7.94 -5.13
CA ILE A 54 -3.25 -8.94 -5.88
C ILE A 54 -2.17 -8.34 -6.79
N GLY A 55 -1.90 -7.04 -6.70
CA GLY A 55 -0.88 -6.38 -7.53
C GLY A 55 -1.15 -6.42 -9.04
N CYS A 56 -2.41 -6.54 -9.47
CA CYS A 56 -2.76 -6.69 -10.90
C CYS A 56 -2.43 -5.45 -11.75
N GLY A 57 -2.44 -4.25 -11.15
CA GLY A 57 -2.16 -2.99 -11.86
C GLY A 57 -3.36 -2.38 -12.59
N ALA A 58 -4.56 -2.97 -12.49
CA ALA A 58 -5.79 -2.43 -13.09
C ALA A 58 -6.08 -0.99 -12.64
N CYS A 59 -5.86 -0.69 -11.36
CA CYS A 59 -6.02 0.65 -10.80
C CYS A 59 -5.12 1.71 -11.46
N VAL A 60 -3.89 1.33 -11.85
CA VAL A 60 -2.95 2.22 -12.56
C VAL A 60 -3.40 2.41 -14.00
N ALA A 61 -3.84 1.33 -14.65
CA ALA A 61 -4.29 1.37 -16.05
C ALA A 61 -5.57 2.19 -16.23
N ALA A 62 -6.49 2.15 -15.26
CA ALA A 62 -7.74 2.91 -15.29
C ALA A 62 -7.56 4.39 -14.91
N CYS A 63 -6.59 4.71 -14.05
CA CYS A 63 -6.39 6.07 -13.58
C CYS A 63 -5.83 6.97 -14.70
N LYS A 64 -6.51 8.10 -14.97
CA LYS A 64 -6.05 9.12 -15.95
C LYS A 64 -4.65 9.67 -15.65
N ASN A 65 -4.26 9.71 -14.37
CA ASN A 65 -2.93 10.15 -13.94
C ASN A 65 -1.91 9.01 -13.91
N ALA A 66 -2.30 7.79 -14.31
CA ALA A 66 -1.51 6.57 -14.12
C ALA A 66 -1.00 6.42 -12.67
N SER A 67 -1.86 6.73 -11.69
CA SER A 67 -1.47 6.72 -10.28
C SER A 67 -1.47 5.31 -9.69
N ALA A 68 -0.40 4.96 -8.96
CA ALA A 68 -0.32 3.71 -8.20
C ALA A 68 -0.83 3.85 -6.76
N MET A 69 -1.39 5.00 -6.38
CA MET A 69 -1.78 5.32 -5.00
C MET A 69 -2.73 4.28 -4.38
N LEU A 70 -3.67 3.67 -5.15
CA LEU A 70 -4.54 2.62 -4.58
C LEU A 70 -3.75 1.37 -4.19
N PHE A 71 -2.81 0.93 -5.04
CA PHE A 71 -1.92 -0.20 -4.74
C PHE A 71 -1.04 0.10 -3.51
N VAL A 72 -0.34 1.23 -3.52
CA VAL A 72 0.56 1.62 -2.42
C VAL A 72 -0.22 1.74 -1.12
N SER A 73 -1.37 2.42 -1.16
CA SER A 73 -2.18 2.66 0.02
C SER A 73 -2.82 1.41 0.61
N ALA A 74 -3.17 0.41 -0.22
CA ALA A 74 -3.62 -0.89 0.26
C ALA A 74 -2.50 -1.61 1.04
N LYS A 75 -1.28 -1.61 0.50
CA LYS A 75 -0.11 -2.24 1.13
C LYS A 75 0.39 -1.50 2.36
N VAL A 76 0.25 -0.18 2.40
CA VAL A 76 0.47 0.60 3.63
C VAL A 76 -0.63 0.29 4.65
N SER A 77 -1.91 0.32 4.25
CA SER A 77 -3.05 0.15 5.15
C SER A 77 -3.10 -1.23 5.81
N GLN A 78 -2.86 -2.31 5.06
CA GLN A 78 -2.89 -3.68 5.60
C GLN A 78 -1.91 -3.85 6.78
N LEU A 79 -0.79 -3.11 6.79
CA LEU A 79 0.22 -3.19 7.83
C LEU A 79 0.05 -2.09 8.88
N ALA A 80 -0.39 -0.90 8.48
CA ALA A 80 -0.59 0.26 9.35
C ALA A 80 -1.79 0.14 10.29
N LEU A 81 -2.66 -0.85 10.07
CA LEU A 81 -3.78 -1.21 10.95
C LEU A 81 -3.41 -2.28 11.98
N LEU A 82 -2.31 -3.01 11.78
CA LEU A 82 -1.92 -4.10 12.66
C LEU A 82 -0.86 -3.62 13.67
N PRO A 83 -0.86 -4.14 14.92
CA PRO A 83 0.13 -3.79 15.93
C PRO A 83 1.58 -4.02 15.48
N GLN A 84 1.82 -5.12 14.77
CA GLN A 84 3.14 -5.53 14.28
C GLN A 84 3.70 -4.51 13.27
N GLY A 85 2.84 -3.83 12.52
CA GLY A 85 3.25 -2.84 11.54
C GLY A 85 3.36 -1.41 12.06
N GLN A 86 3.00 -1.15 13.33
CA GLN A 86 3.08 0.19 13.94
C GLN A 86 4.51 0.73 14.07
N PRO A 87 5.52 -0.06 14.49
CA PRO A 87 6.88 0.47 14.69
C PRO A 87 7.47 1.14 13.44
N GLU A 88 7.19 0.57 12.26
CA GLU A 88 7.73 1.03 10.99
C GLU A 88 6.76 1.94 10.22
N ARG A 89 5.60 2.28 10.78
CA ARG A 89 4.49 2.94 10.07
C ARG A 89 4.89 4.23 9.36
N LYS A 90 5.64 5.11 10.05
CA LYS A 90 6.14 6.38 9.50
C LYS A 90 7.15 6.16 8.37
N GLN A 91 8.15 5.30 8.62
CA GLN A 91 9.19 5.01 7.63
C GLN A 91 8.60 4.33 6.39
N ARG A 92 7.72 3.33 6.59
CA ARG A 92 7.00 2.60 5.54
C ARG A 92 6.28 3.55 4.59
N VAL A 93 5.42 4.41 5.12
CA VAL A 93 4.61 5.28 4.24
C VAL A 93 5.49 6.25 3.46
N ILE A 94 6.54 6.80 4.08
CA ILE A 94 7.48 7.69 3.40
C ILE A 94 8.22 6.92 2.29
N SER A 95 8.86 5.80 2.61
CA SER A 95 9.67 5.04 1.65
C SER A 95 8.84 4.47 0.50
N MET A 96 7.62 3.98 0.77
CA MET A 96 6.75 3.45 -0.29
C MET A 96 6.19 4.54 -1.21
N VAL A 97 5.88 5.73 -0.69
CA VAL A 97 5.46 6.88 -1.52
C VAL A 97 6.65 7.38 -2.34
N GLU A 98 7.82 7.53 -1.74
CA GLU A 98 9.03 7.96 -2.46
C GLU A 98 9.44 6.95 -3.55
N ALA A 99 9.32 5.64 -3.31
CA ALA A 99 9.56 4.61 -4.32
C ALA A 99 8.52 4.66 -5.46
N MET A 100 7.26 4.97 -5.14
CA MET A 100 6.20 5.16 -6.13
C MET A 100 6.48 6.37 -7.03
N ASP A 101 6.86 7.51 -6.43
CA ASP A 101 7.20 8.73 -7.14
C ASP A 101 8.45 8.52 -8.02
N ALA A 102 9.48 7.86 -7.49
CA ALA A 102 10.69 7.52 -8.23
C ALA A 102 10.42 6.55 -9.41
N ALA A 103 9.37 5.74 -9.32
CA ALA A 103 8.93 4.88 -10.43
C ALA A 103 8.12 5.64 -11.51
N GLY A 104 7.87 6.93 -11.31
CA GLY A 104 7.20 7.80 -12.29
C GLY A 104 5.68 7.66 -12.33
N PHE A 105 5.05 7.11 -11.29
CA PHE A 105 3.59 7.09 -11.19
C PHE A 105 3.04 8.47 -10.85
N GLY A 106 1.86 8.81 -11.38
CA GLY A 106 1.22 10.09 -11.08
C GLY A 106 0.55 10.14 -9.71
N ASN A 107 0.12 11.34 -9.33
CA ASN A 107 -0.55 11.60 -8.06
C ASN A 107 -2.08 11.43 -8.14
N CYS A 108 -2.71 11.17 -7.00
CA CYS A 108 -4.16 11.06 -6.90
C CYS A 108 -4.84 12.44 -6.94
N THR A 109 -5.86 12.59 -7.79
CA THR A 109 -6.76 13.76 -7.85
C THR A 109 -8.21 13.40 -7.53
N ASN A 110 -8.44 12.24 -6.89
CA ASN A 110 -9.75 11.72 -6.47
C ASN A 110 -10.76 11.45 -7.60
N GLU A 111 -10.31 10.92 -8.74
CA GLU A 111 -11.20 10.54 -9.84
C GLU A 111 -12.10 9.32 -9.52
N GLY A 112 -11.61 8.37 -8.71
CA GLY A 112 -12.40 7.20 -8.28
C GLY A 112 -12.33 5.96 -9.18
N GLU A 113 -11.88 6.08 -10.43
CA GLU A 113 -11.79 4.95 -11.40
C GLU A 113 -11.02 3.74 -10.87
N CYS A 114 -9.99 3.99 -10.04
CA CYS A 114 -9.16 2.93 -9.48
C CYS A 114 -9.91 1.95 -8.57
N GLU A 115 -10.95 2.41 -7.84
CA GLU A 115 -11.81 1.56 -7.01
C GLU A 115 -12.86 0.85 -7.86
N ALA A 116 -13.44 1.57 -8.84
CA ALA A 116 -14.42 1.01 -9.76
C ALA A 116 -13.89 -0.20 -10.56
N GLU A 117 -12.64 -0.11 -11.04
CA GLU A 117 -11.99 -1.16 -11.83
C GLU A 117 -11.21 -2.18 -10.98
N CYS A 118 -11.26 -2.09 -9.65
CA CYS A 118 -10.53 -3.02 -8.80
C CYS A 118 -11.24 -4.38 -8.76
N PRO A 119 -10.62 -5.47 -9.26
CA PRO A 119 -11.25 -6.80 -9.23
C PRO A 119 -11.31 -7.42 -7.81
N LYS A 120 -10.79 -6.71 -6.82
CA LYS A 120 -10.77 -7.08 -5.40
C LYS A 120 -11.49 -6.05 -4.55
N GLU A 121 -12.21 -5.11 -5.17
CA GLU A 121 -13.07 -4.15 -4.47
C GLU A 121 -12.31 -3.35 -3.40
N ILE A 122 -11.02 -3.07 -3.66
CA ILE A 122 -10.18 -2.31 -2.73
C ILE A 122 -10.66 -0.87 -2.70
N SER A 123 -11.12 -0.44 -1.53
CA SER A 123 -11.69 0.89 -1.38
C SER A 123 -10.67 2.03 -1.44
N ILE A 124 -11.04 3.16 -2.05
CA ILE A 124 -10.26 4.42 -2.03
C ILE A 124 -10.03 4.97 -0.61
N SER A 125 -10.80 4.51 0.38
CA SER A 125 -10.57 4.86 1.79
C SER A 125 -9.16 4.52 2.27
N ASN A 126 -8.51 3.52 1.65
CA ASN A 126 -7.10 3.21 1.88
C ASN A 126 -6.19 4.36 1.46
N ILE A 127 -6.45 5.02 0.32
CA ILE A 127 -5.71 6.20 -0.14
C ILE A 127 -5.84 7.32 0.89
N ALA A 128 -7.05 7.59 1.38
CA ALA A 128 -7.27 8.58 2.42
C ALA A 128 -6.51 8.25 3.71
N ARG A 129 -6.44 6.96 4.10
CA ARG A 129 -5.64 6.51 5.26
C ARG A 129 -4.15 6.76 5.02
N MET A 130 -3.61 6.33 3.89
CA MET A 130 -2.20 6.53 3.54
C MET A 130 -1.82 8.02 3.49
N ASN A 131 -2.66 8.89 2.93
CA ASN A 131 -2.40 10.32 2.91
C ASN A 131 -2.32 10.91 4.33
N ARG A 132 -3.21 10.48 5.24
CA ARG A 132 -3.12 10.87 6.66
C ARG A 132 -1.83 10.37 7.31
N GLU A 133 -1.41 9.15 6.99
CA GLU A 133 -0.14 8.60 7.46
C GLU A 133 1.06 9.38 6.97
N TYR A 134 1.10 9.66 5.67
CA TYR A 134 2.17 10.41 5.05
C TYR A 134 2.27 11.83 5.62
N MET A 135 1.14 12.52 5.77
CA MET A 135 1.09 13.86 6.37
C MET A 135 1.55 13.85 7.83
N LYS A 136 1.08 12.89 8.64
CA LYS A 136 1.54 12.72 10.03
C LYS A 136 3.04 12.44 10.09
N ALA A 137 3.54 11.61 9.19
CA ALA A 137 4.95 11.27 9.12
C ALA A 137 5.80 12.50 8.75
N LYS A 138 5.45 13.26 7.71
CA LYS A 138 6.21 14.46 7.30
C LYS A 138 6.12 15.61 8.31
N LEU A 139 4.99 15.80 9.01
CA LEU A 139 4.81 16.90 9.97
C LEU A 139 5.35 16.60 11.38
N PHE A 140 5.30 15.34 11.81
CA PHE A 140 5.69 14.92 13.17
C PHE A 140 6.86 13.92 13.17
N SER A 141 7.69 13.94 12.13
CA SER A 141 8.99 13.30 12.07
C SER A 141 10.03 14.22 12.73
N ARG A 142 10.06 14.20 14.06
CA ARG A 142 11.24 14.56 14.86
C ARG A 142 11.75 13.31 15.54
#